data_AF-A0A453L2R7-F1
#
_entry.id   AF-A0A453L2R7-F1
#
_cell.length_a   1.000
_cell.length_b   1.000
_cell.length_c   1.000
_cell.angle_alpha   90.00
_cell.angle_beta   90.00
_cell.angle_gamma   90.00
#
_symmetry.space_group_name_H-M   'P 1'
#
loop_
_entity.id
_entity.type
_entity.pdbx_description
1 polymer ?
#
loop_
_entity_poly.entity_id
_entity_poly.type
_entity_poly.pdbx_seq_one_letter_code
_entity_poly.pdbx_strand_id
1 'polypeptide(L)'
;MLMIRIIHQHQLIMFKRRIPCLDSYLDKVNMSLWPRFKMVFDLHLSSLRNANIKTLWEDDVHPHYVTRRYAEFTASLVHLNVEYGDGQLDLNLERLRMAIEDLLVKLAKMFPKPKMQTVFLINNYDLTIAILKEAGTEGGKTQLHFEEVLKSNIAIYVEEVLLEHFSDLIKFVKTRTSEDPASSSDKANIGDVEPLVKDFANRWKAAIELMHKDVITSFSNFLCGMEILKAALTQLLLYYTRLTECVKRVNGGSVLNKDLVSISSILYEIKKYSRTF
;
A
#
# COMPACT_ATOMS: atom_id res chain seq x y z
N MET A 1 0.31 -2.03 30.28
CA MET A 1 1.09 -0.86 29.84
C MET A 1 0.87 0.36 30.72
N LEU A 2 -0.36 0.87 30.87
CA LEU A 2 -0.65 2.07 31.67
C LEU A 2 -0.08 2.00 33.10
N MET A 3 -0.30 0.90 33.83
CA MET A 3 0.24 0.73 35.18
C MET A 3 1.78 0.80 35.23
N ILE A 4 2.46 0.20 34.24
CA ILE A 4 3.92 0.25 34.11
C ILE A 4 4.38 1.71 33.92
N ARG A 5 3.65 2.48 33.11
CA ARG A 5 3.92 3.91 32.90
C ARG A 5 3.71 4.76 34.13
N ILE A 6 2.62 4.53 34.83
CA ILE A 6 2.33 5.22 36.10
C ILE A 6 3.48 4.97 37.08
N ILE A 7 3.94 3.73 37.23
CA ILE A 7 5.06 3.41 38.14
C ILE A 7 6.35 4.08 37.70
N HIS A 8 6.67 4.05 36.41
CA HIS A 8 7.85 4.73 35.90
C HIS A 8 7.81 6.24 36.20
N GLN A 9 6.65 6.88 36.00
CA GLN A 9 6.49 8.29 36.31
C GLN A 9 6.65 8.55 37.81
N HIS A 10 6.14 7.66 38.67
CA HIS A 10 6.38 7.75 40.10
C HIS A 10 7.87 7.58 40.45
N GLN A 11 8.59 6.65 39.82
CA GLN A 11 10.04 6.49 39.99
C GLN A 11 10.78 7.79 39.64
N LEU A 12 10.45 8.42 38.50
CA LEU A 12 11.05 9.70 38.09
C LEU A 12 10.75 10.83 39.10
N ILE A 13 9.52 10.88 39.63
CA ILE A 13 9.14 11.87 40.65
C ILE A 13 9.90 11.63 41.97
N MET A 14 9.99 10.39 42.44
CA MET A 14 10.69 10.04 43.68
C MET A 14 12.20 10.30 43.56
N PHE A 15 12.78 10.00 42.40
CA PHE A 15 14.16 10.35 42.09
C PHE A 15 14.40 11.86 42.16
N LYS A 16 13.54 12.67 41.51
CA LYS A 16 13.60 14.14 41.56
C LYS A 16 13.45 14.68 43.00
N ARG A 17 12.61 14.05 43.82
CA ARG A 17 12.36 14.42 45.22
C ARG A 17 13.39 13.85 46.20
N ARG A 18 14.33 13.01 45.74
CA ARG A 18 15.34 12.32 46.57
C ARG A 18 14.73 11.48 47.69
N ILE A 19 13.70 10.68 47.38
CA ILE A 19 13.01 9.78 48.33
C ILE A 19 13.34 8.32 47.97
N PRO A 20 14.47 7.77 48.45
CA PRO A 20 14.93 6.43 48.02
C PRO A 20 14.19 5.27 48.71
N CYS A 21 13.44 5.52 49.80
CA CYS A 21 12.81 4.46 50.57
C CYS A 21 11.72 3.68 49.82
N LEU A 22 11.21 4.23 48.71
CA LEU A 22 10.19 3.60 47.86
C LEU A 22 10.77 2.87 46.64
N ASP A 23 12.07 3.01 46.36
CA ASP A 23 12.69 2.46 45.14
C ASP A 23 12.51 0.93 45.09
N SER A 24 12.86 0.23 46.17
CA SER A 24 12.69 -1.23 46.26
C SER A 24 11.24 -1.68 46.08
N TYR A 25 10.27 -0.88 46.55
CA TYR A 25 8.86 -1.19 46.35
C TYR A 25 8.46 -1.01 44.88
N LEU A 26 8.77 0.15 44.29
CA LEU A 26 8.42 0.45 42.89
C LEU A 26 9.08 -0.55 41.92
N ASP A 27 10.32 -0.96 42.19
CA ASP A 27 11.02 -1.99 41.41
C ASP A 27 10.33 -3.35 41.49
N LYS A 28 9.89 -3.78 42.68
CA LYS A 28 9.12 -5.03 42.85
C LYS A 28 7.79 -4.98 42.11
N VAL A 29 7.10 -3.84 42.12
CA VAL A 29 5.85 -3.69 41.36
C VAL A 29 6.16 -3.74 39.85
N ASN A 30 7.21 -3.08 39.38
CA ASN A 30 7.63 -3.12 37.98
C ASN A 30 7.98 -4.56 37.52
N MET A 31 8.75 -5.30 38.34
CA MET A 31 9.09 -6.71 38.13
C MET A 31 7.88 -7.65 38.15
N SER A 32 6.77 -7.24 38.76
CA SER A 32 5.52 -8.00 38.75
C SER A 32 4.64 -7.70 37.53
N LEU A 33 4.68 -6.46 37.03
CA LEU A 33 3.82 -6.02 35.93
C LEU A 33 4.38 -6.37 34.55
N TRP A 34 5.69 -6.25 34.34
CA TRP A 34 6.30 -6.56 33.04
C TRP A 34 6.07 -8.00 32.58
N PRO A 35 6.28 -9.04 33.42
CA PRO A 35 5.99 -10.42 33.02
C PRO A 35 4.52 -10.63 32.66
N ARG A 36 3.59 -10.01 33.39
CA ARG A 36 2.16 -10.08 33.10
C ARG A 36 1.81 -9.40 31.79
N PHE A 37 2.36 -8.21 31.54
CA PHE A 37 2.18 -7.52 30.26
C PHE A 37 2.72 -8.36 29.10
N LYS A 38 3.93 -8.91 29.27
CA LYS A 38 4.57 -9.74 28.25
C LYS A 38 3.76 -11.00 27.94
N MET A 39 3.22 -11.67 28.97
CA MET A 39 2.33 -12.82 28.79
C MET A 39 1.10 -12.46 27.96
N VAL A 40 0.41 -11.36 28.27
CA VAL A 40 -0.77 -10.92 27.51
C VAL A 40 -0.40 -10.53 26.08
N PHE A 41 0.72 -9.82 25.89
CA PHE A 41 1.22 -9.47 24.57
C PHE A 41 1.52 -10.72 23.73
N ASP A 42 2.16 -11.73 24.32
CA ASP A 42 2.46 -12.99 23.65
C ASP A 42 1.19 -13.77 23.27
N LEU A 43 0.12 -13.68 24.07
CA LEU A 43 -1.18 -14.24 23.70
C LEU A 43 -1.78 -13.53 22.49
N HIS A 44 -1.72 -12.20 22.40
CA HIS A 44 -2.15 -11.45 21.21
C HIS A 44 -1.34 -11.85 19.98
N LEU A 45 -0.01 -11.93 20.11
CA LEU A 45 0.87 -12.34 19.03
C LEU A 45 0.59 -13.78 18.56
N SER A 46 0.39 -14.70 19.51
CA SER A 46 0.04 -16.10 19.24
C SER A 46 -1.32 -16.19 18.54
N SER A 47 -2.30 -15.39 18.95
CA SER A 47 -3.62 -15.33 18.32
C SER A 47 -3.55 -14.92 16.85
N LEU A 48 -2.65 -14.00 16.48
CA LEU A 48 -2.46 -13.63 15.07
C LEU A 48 -1.73 -14.73 14.29
N ARG A 49 -0.68 -15.32 14.87
CA ARG A 49 0.13 -16.36 14.20
C ARG A 49 -0.65 -17.66 13.96
N ASN A 50 -1.50 -18.02 14.90
CA ASN A 50 -2.29 -19.25 14.88
C ASN A 50 -3.74 -19.02 14.40
N ALA A 51 -4.02 -17.84 13.85
CA ALA A 51 -5.32 -17.47 13.33
C ALA A 51 -5.77 -18.44 12.23
N ASN A 52 -7.01 -18.94 12.34
CA ASN A 52 -7.59 -19.79 11.31
C ASN A 52 -8.14 -18.92 10.18
N ILE A 53 -7.44 -18.95 9.05
CA ILE A 53 -7.77 -18.14 7.85
C ILE A 53 -9.20 -18.41 7.39
N LYS A 54 -9.66 -19.67 7.39
CA LYS A 54 -11.00 -20.03 6.87
C LYS A 54 -12.13 -19.45 7.72
N THR A 55 -11.92 -19.29 9.01
CA THR A 55 -12.92 -18.72 9.92
C THR A 55 -12.90 -17.21 9.93
N LEU A 56 -11.77 -16.61 9.59
CA LEU A 56 -11.61 -15.15 9.55
C LEU A 56 -11.92 -14.57 8.17
N TRP A 57 -11.85 -15.37 7.12
CA TRP A 57 -12.02 -14.88 5.76
C TRP A 57 -13.46 -14.43 5.51
N GLU A 58 -13.56 -13.25 4.90
CA GLU A 58 -14.78 -12.63 4.42
C GLU A 58 -14.56 -12.28 2.94
N ASP A 59 -15.59 -12.44 2.10
CA ASP A 59 -15.53 -12.07 0.67
C ASP A 59 -15.71 -10.55 0.49
N ASP A 60 -14.83 -9.80 1.13
CA ASP A 60 -14.84 -8.34 1.13
C ASP A 60 -13.42 -7.78 1.09
N VAL A 61 -13.16 -6.91 0.11
CA VAL A 61 -11.86 -6.26 -0.08
C VAL A 61 -11.66 -5.05 0.86
N HIS A 62 -12.69 -4.64 1.59
CA HIS A 62 -12.61 -3.56 2.58
C HIS A 62 -11.69 -3.94 3.75
N PRO A 63 -11.25 -2.95 4.57
CA PRO A 63 -10.35 -3.23 5.67
C PRO A 63 -10.92 -4.26 6.65
N HIS A 64 -10.16 -5.31 6.90
CA HIS A 64 -10.57 -6.39 7.79
C HIS A 64 -10.56 -5.91 9.25
N TYR A 65 -11.52 -6.37 10.07
CA TYR A 65 -11.67 -5.89 11.44
C TYR A 65 -10.44 -6.15 12.33
N VAL A 66 -9.67 -7.22 12.04
CA VAL A 66 -8.43 -7.54 12.77
C VAL A 66 -7.36 -6.47 12.53
N THR A 67 -7.30 -5.88 11.34
CA THR A 67 -6.39 -4.79 10.99
C THR A 67 -6.66 -3.56 11.86
N ARG A 68 -7.93 -3.19 12.01
CA ARG A 68 -8.33 -2.09 12.90
C ARG A 68 -7.91 -2.34 14.34
N ARG A 69 -8.21 -3.54 14.87
CA ARG A 69 -7.81 -3.93 16.24
C ARG A 69 -6.30 -3.88 16.43
N TYR A 70 -5.53 -4.38 15.46
CA TYR A 70 -4.07 -4.30 15.47
C TYR A 70 -3.59 -2.85 15.48
N ALA A 71 -4.12 -2.02 14.59
CA ALA A 71 -3.69 -0.63 14.42
C ALA A 71 -4.00 0.20 15.67
N GLU A 72 -5.21 0.09 16.22
CA GLU A 72 -5.62 0.80 17.46
C GLU A 72 -4.80 0.36 18.68
N PHE A 73 -4.52 -0.96 18.79
CA PHE A 73 -3.68 -1.49 19.86
C PHE A 73 -2.23 -1.00 19.74
N THR A 74 -1.67 -1.03 18.54
CA THR A 74 -0.30 -0.56 18.26
C THR A 74 -0.18 0.94 18.50
N ALA A 75 -1.12 1.74 17.97
CA ALA A 75 -1.23 3.17 18.20
C ALA A 75 -1.23 3.50 19.70
N SER A 76 -2.08 2.83 20.48
CA SER A 76 -2.17 3.03 21.94
C SER A 76 -0.85 2.71 22.65
N LEU A 77 -0.17 1.63 22.25
CA LEU A 77 1.12 1.24 22.83
C LEU A 77 2.25 2.21 22.47
N VAL A 78 2.29 2.67 21.21
CA VAL A 78 3.25 3.67 20.73
C VAL A 78 3.04 4.98 21.46
N HIS A 79 1.81 5.47 21.54
CA HIS A 79 1.45 6.70 22.23
C HIS A 79 1.85 6.66 23.73
N LEU A 80 1.58 5.53 24.40
CA LEU A 80 2.02 5.34 25.77
C LEU A 80 3.56 5.26 25.90
N ASN A 81 4.31 4.93 24.85
CA ASN A 81 5.76 4.66 24.89
C ASN A 81 6.67 5.79 24.43
N VAL A 82 6.13 6.91 23.96
CA VAL A 82 6.88 8.05 23.43
C VAL A 82 8.01 8.53 24.37
N GLU A 83 7.80 8.54 25.70
CA GLU A 83 8.77 9.09 26.66
C GLU A 83 9.71 8.06 27.32
N TYR A 84 9.54 6.77 27.06
CA TYR A 84 10.21 5.72 27.83
C TYR A 84 11.50 5.19 27.21
N GLY A 85 11.62 5.22 25.89
CA GLY A 85 12.87 5.05 25.15
C GLY A 85 13.73 3.81 25.40
N ASP A 86 13.26 2.81 26.16
CA ASP A 86 14.07 1.65 26.58
C ASP A 86 14.20 0.53 25.52
N GLY A 87 13.50 0.69 24.39
CA GLY A 87 13.54 -0.24 23.25
C GLY A 87 12.89 -1.61 23.50
N GLN A 88 12.43 -1.91 24.71
CA GLN A 88 11.88 -3.23 25.05
C GLN A 88 10.55 -3.50 24.33
N LEU A 89 9.79 -2.44 24.05
CA LEU A 89 8.52 -2.53 23.33
C LEU A 89 8.72 -2.67 21.81
N ASP A 90 9.77 -2.08 21.25
CA ASP A 90 9.98 -1.98 19.80
C ASP A 90 10.07 -3.36 19.14
N LEU A 91 10.88 -4.27 19.71
CA LEU A 91 11.00 -5.64 19.20
C LEU A 91 9.67 -6.41 19.25
N ASN A 92 8.85 -6.15 20.26
CA ASN A 92 7.55 -6.80 20.40
C ASN A 92 6.55 -6.26 19.37
N LEU A 93 6.51 -4.95 19.16
CA LEU A 93 5.68 -4.31 18.12
C LEU A 93 6.09 -4.77 16.72
N GLU A 94 7.39 -4.91 16.47
CA GLU A 94 7.90 -5.45 15.21
C GLU A 94 7.42 -6.88 14.95
N ARG A 95 7.48 -7.75 15.97
CA ARG A 95 6.94 -9.11 15.86
C ARG A 95 5.44 -9.13 15.60
N LEU A 96 4.70 -8.18 16.16
CA LEU A 96 3.26 -8.02 15.96
C LEU A 96 2.96 -7.56 14.53
N ARG A 97 3.73 -6.58 14.02
CA ARG A 97 3.69 -6.09 12.63
C ARG A 97 3.88 -7.23 11.63
N MET A 98 4.92 -8.05 11.81
CA MET A 98 5.15 -9.23 10.96
C MET A 98 4.00 -10.24 11.00
N ALA A 99 3.39 -10.45 12.18
CA ALA A 99 2.29 -11.40 12.32
C ALA A 99 1.00 -10.92 11.66
N ILE A 100 0.68 -9.61 11.72
CA ILE A 100 -0.48 -9.07 11.03
C ILE A 100 -0.28 -9.08 9.52
N GLU A 101 0.92 -8.76 9.01
CA GLU A 101 1.20 -8.81 7.57
C GLU A 101 1.08 -10.23 7.01
N ASP A 102 1.64 -11.23 7.70
CA ASP A 102 1.51 -12.62 7.30
C ASP A 102 0.03 -13.07 7.26
N LEU A 103 -0.75 -12.67 8.27
CA LEU A 103 -2.20 -12.92 8.29
C LEU A 103 -2.92 -12.24 7.11
N LEU A 104 -2.61 -10.97 6.82
CA LEU A 104 -3.22 -10.23 5.72
C LEU A 104 -2.87 -10.82 4.36
N VAL A 105 -1.63 -11.22 4.13
CA VAL A 105 -1.22 -11.90 2.88
C VAL A 105 -1.93 -13.26 2.74
N LYS A 106 -2.10 -14.00 3.83
CA LYS A 106 -2.85 -15.26 3.83
C LYS A 106 -4.33 -15.06 3.52
N LEU A 107 -4.96 -14.03 4.08
CA LEU A 107 -6.34 -13.65 3.77
C LEU A 107 -6.48 -13.17 2.32
N ALA A 108 -5.54 -12.35 1.83
CA ALA A 108 -5.54 -11.85 0.46
C ALA A 108 -5.51 -13.00 -0.55
N LYS A 109 -4.71 -14.05 -0.31
CA LYS A 109 -4.61 -15.24 -1.18
C LYS A 109 -5.92 -16.04 -1.31
N MET A 110 -6.91 -15.78 -0.47
CA MET A 110 -8.23 -16.41 -0.60
C MET A 110 -9.06 -15.79 -1.73
N PHE A 111 -8.75 -14.56 -2.16
CA PHE A 111 -9.44 -13.97 -3.32
C PHE A 111 -8.95 -14.62 -4.62
N PRO A 112 -9.87 -14.95 -5.55
CA PRO A 112 -9.53 -15.68 -6.77
C PRO A 112 -8.72 -14.86 -7.79
N LYS A 113 -8.90 -13.53 -7.79
CA LYS A 113 -8.25 -12.63 -8.75
C LYS A 113 -7.09 -11.89 -8.07
N PRO A 114 -5.88 -11.89 -8.66
CA PRO A 114 -4.71 -11.15 -8.14
C PRO A 114 -5.02 -9.68 -7.80
N LYS A 115 -5.72 -8.97 -8.70
CA LYS A 115 -6.20 -7.59 -8.47
C LYS A 115 -6.96 -7.42 -7.15
N MET A 116 -7.85 -8.35 -6.82
CA MET A 116 -8.62 -8.30 -5.57
C MET A 116 -7.74 -8.53 -4.34
N GLN A 117 -6.72 -9.38 -4.46
CA GLN A 117 -5.71 -9.58 -3.41
C GLN A 117 -4.96 -8.28 -3.14
N THR A 118 -4.53 -7.58 -4.21
CA THR A 118 -3.83 -6.30 -4.11
C THR A 118 -4.71 -5.20 -3.52
N VAL A 119 -5.99 -5.10 -3.94
CA VAL A 119 -6.96 -4.14 -3.37
C VAL A 119 -7.14 -4.36 -1.87
N PHE A 120 -7.35 -5.61 -1.45
CA PHE A 120 -7.50 -5.96 -0.03
C PHE A 120 -6.27 -5.51 0.78
N LEU A 121 -5.06 -5.79 0.30
CA LEU A 121 -3.83 -5.37 0.98
C LEU A 121 -3.73 -3.84 1.08
N ILE A 122 -3.98 -3.12 -0.01
CA ILE A 122 -3.98 -1.64 -0.04
C ILE A 122 -4.94 -1.07 1.01
N ASN A 123 -6.20 -1.54 1.04
CA ASN A 123 -7.21 -1.04 1.98
C ASN A 123 -6.79 -1.26 3.44
N ASN A 124 -6.20 -2.42 3.76
CA ASN A 124 -5.75 -2.72 5.11
C ASN A 124 -4.52 -1.90 5.52
N TYR A 125 -3.57 -1.68 4.61
CA TYR A 125 -2.40 -0.84 4.89
C TYR A 125 -2.76 0.63 5.02
N ASP A 126 -3.66 1.14 4.16
CA ASP A 126 -4.15 2.52 4.24
C ASP A 126 -4.86 2.79 5.58
N LEU A 127 -5.77 1.90 6.02
CA LEU A 127 -6.41 2.02 7.33
C LEU A 127 -5.39 2.03 8.47
N THR A 128 -4.38 1.16 8.40
CA THR A 128 -3.34 1.07 9.42
C THR A 128 -2.54 2.38 9.50
N ILE A 129 -2.15 2.94 8.35
CA ILE A 129 -1.45 4.22 8.28
C ILE A 129 -2.31 5.35 8.83
N ALA A 130 -3.60 5.40 8.48
CA ALA A 130 -4.52 6.42 8.96
C ALA A 130 -4.61 6.43 10.50
N ILE A 131 -4.80 5.26 11.12
CA ILE A 131 -4.89 5.14 12.59
C ILE A 131 -3.55 5.47 13.26
N LEU A 132 -2.43 5.01 12.71
CA LEU A 132 -1.10 5.31 13.28
C LEU A 132 -0.76 6.81 13.19
N LYS A 133 -1.16 7.49 12.10
CA LYS A 133 -0.99 8.94 11.96
C LYS A 133 -1.79 9.73 12.98
N GLU A 134 -3.00 9.29 13.29
CA GLU A 134 -3.87 9.94 14.29
C GLU A 134 -3.29 9.86 15.71
N ALA A 135 -2.56 8.79 16.03
CA ALA A 135 -2.02 8.53 17.37
C ALA A 135 -0.86 9.44 17.81
N GLY A 136 -0.29 10.24 16.90
CA GLY A 136 0.75 11.23 17.18
C GLY A 136 2.21 10.74 17.05
N THR A 137 3.11 11.69 16.80
CA THR A 137 4.56 11.55 16.51
C THR A 137 4.90 10.54 15.41
N GLU A 138 4.52 10.85 14.16
CA GLU A 138 5.00 10.20 12.92
C GLU A 138 4.96 8.66 12.88
N GLY A 139 4.12 8.00 13.69
CA GLY A 139 3.85 6.55 13.69
C GLY A 139 5.08 5.62 13.73
N GLY A 140 6.26 6.18 13.95
CA GLY A 140 7.56 5.54 13.96
C GLY A 140 7.87 4.69 12.72
N LYS A 141 8.78 3.73 12.92
CA LYS A 141 9.24 2.78 11.89
C LYS A 141 8.09 1.95 11.31
N THR A 142 7.08 1.62 12.11
CA THR A 142 5.92 0.84 11.70
C THR A 142 5.09 1.57 10.65
N GLN A 143 4.83 2.87 10.83
CA GLN A 143 4.10 3.66 9.84
C GLN A 143 4.88 3.74 8.52
N LEU A 144 6.18 4.09 8.59
CA LEU A 144 7.03 4.17 7.39
C LEU A 144 7.07 2.85 6.61
N HIS A 145 7.13 1.73 7.33
CA HIS A 145 7.06 0.40 6.72
C HIS A 145 5.73 0.20 5.96
N PHE A 146 4.59 0.49 6.58
CA PHE A 146 3.31 0.35 5.89
C PHE A 146 3.17 1.32 4.72
N GLU A 147 3.72 2.53 4.79
CA GLU A 147 3.75 3.48 3.65
C GLU A 147 4.57 2.93 2.48
N GLU A 148 5.71 2.28 2.76
CA GLU A 148 6.54 1.63 1.73
C GLU A 148 5.80 0.45 1.07
N VAL A 149 5.23 -0.44 1.88
CA VAL A 149 4.48 -1.59 1.38
C VAL A 149 3.20 -1.16 0.65
N LEU A 150 2.50 -0.12 1.12
CA LEU A 150 1.36 0.49 0.43
C LEU A 150 1.79 0.97 -0.96
N LYS A 151 2.88 1.75 -1.05
CA LYS A 151 3.40 2.25 -2.32
C LYS A 151 3.75 1.12 -3.29
N SER A 152 4.36 0.04 -2.79
CA SER A 152 4.67 -1.15 -3.60
C SER A 152 3.40 -1.82 -4.14
N ASN A 153 2.37 -2.00 -3.30
CA ASN A 153 1.11 -2.60 -3.71
C ASN A 153 0.32 -1.70 -4.69
N ILE A 154 0.37 -0.38 -4.51
CA ILE A 154 -0.23 0.56 -5.48
C ILE A 154 0.42 0.38 -6.85
N ALA A 155 1.75 0.24 -6.92
CA ALA A 155 2.44 0.01 -8.20
C ALA A 155 2.01 -1.32 -8.85
N ILE A 156 1.81 -2.38 -8.07
CA ILE A 156 1.29 -3.67 -8.54
C ILE A 156 -0.14 -3.48 -9.10
N TYR A 157 -1.03 -2.88 -8.32
CA TYR A 157 -2.43 -2.64 -8.70
C TYR A 157 -2.54 -1.81 -9.99
N VAL A 158 -1.72 -0.76 -10.11
CA VAL A 158 -1.65 0.08 -11.31
C VAL A 158 -1.33 -0.75 -12.55
N GLU A 159 -0.35 -1.65 -12.46
CA GLU A 159 0.00 -2.53 -13.58
C GLU A 159 -1.14 -3.52 -13.89
N GLU A 160 -1.77 -4.11 -12.87
CA GLU A 160 -2.89 -5.05 -13.03
C GLU A 160 -4.09 -4.39 -13.75
N VAL A 161 -4.51 -3.20 -13.29
CA VAL A 161 -5.63 -2.45 -13.90
C VAL A 161 -5.32 -2.05 -15.34
N LEU A 162 -4.09 -1.60 -15.62
CA LEU A 162 -3.71 -1.22 -16.97
C LEU A 162 -3.65 -2.43 -17.91
N LEU A 163 -3.21 -3.60 -17.42
CA LEU A 163 -3.19 -4.84 -18.19
C LEU A 163 -4.60 -5.33 -18.54
N GLU A 164 -5.60 -5.12 -17.68
CA GLU A 164 -7.00 -5.45 -18.00
C GLU A 164 -7.53 -4.70 -19.24
N HIS A 165 -7.03 -3.49 -19.50
CA HIS A 165 -7.50 -2.66 -20.60
C HIS A 165 -6.57 -2.64 -21.83
N PHE A 166 -5.25 -2.69 -21.63
CA PHE A 166 -4.23 -2.41 -22.64
C PHE A 166 -3.10 -3.45 -22.67
N SER A 167 -3.39 -4.73 -22.36
CA SER A 167 -2.37 -5.79 -22.27
C SER A 167 -1.42 -5.88 -23.48
N ASP A 168 -1.95 -5.85 -24.72
CA ASP A 168 -1.14 -6.00 -25.93
C ASP A 168 -0.23 -4.79 -26.18
N LEU A 169 -0.74 -3.57 -25.91
CA LEU A 169 0.05 -2.34 -25.97
C LEU A 169 1.20 -2.38 -24.96
N ILE A 170 0.91 -2.78 -23.72
CA ILE A 170 1.91 -2.83 -22.65
C ILE A 170 2.97 -3.89 -22.95
N LYS A 171 2.56 -5.08 -23.41
CA LYS A 171 3.48 -6.14 -23.85
C LYS A 171 4.40 -5.62 -24.96
N PHE A 172 3.84 -5.00 -26.00
CA PHE A 172 4.59 -4.43 -27.11
C PHE A 172 5.65 -3.42 -26.63
N VAL A 173 5.25 -2.45 -25.81
CA VAL A 173 6.16 -1.41 -25.30
C VAL A 173 7.26 -1.99 -24.40
N LYS A 174 6.93 -2.96 -23.54
CA LYS A 174 7.91 -3.57 -22.61
C LYS A 174 8.98 -4.37 -23.34
N THR A 175 8.61 -5.19 -24.32
CA THR A 175 9.56 -5.99 -25.12
C THR A 175 10.59 -5.10 -25.82
N ARG A 176 10.17 -3.91 -26.28
CA ARG A 176 11.06 -2.96 -26.98
C ARG A 176 11.95 -2.11 -26.07
N THR A 177 11.60 -1.99 -24.78
CA THR A 177 12.49 -1.36 -23.79
C THR A 177 13.58 -2.30 -23.26
N SER A 178 13.41 -3.62 -23.39
CA SER A 178 14.40 -4.63 -23.01
C SER A 178 15.41 -4.96 -24.11
N GLU A 179 15.18 -4.51 -25.34
CA GLU A 179 16.09 -4.72 -26.47
C GLU A 179 17.23 -3.69 -26.43
N ASP A 180 18.48 -4.19 -26.42
CA ASP A 180 19.68 -3.36 -26.48
C ASP A 180 19.69 -2.57 -27.82
N PRO A 181 19.84 -1.23 -27.81
CA PRO A 181 19.76 -0.40 -29.02
C PRO A 181 20.79 -0.78 -30.10
N ALA A 182 21.85 -1.52 -29.74
CA ALA A 182 22.90 -2.00 -30.62
C ALA A 182 22.58 -3.33 -31.35
N SER A 183 21.49 -4.02 -31.01
CA SER A 183 21.20 -5.40 -31.51
C SER A 183 20.04 -5.50 -32.51
N SER A 184 19.44 -4.39 -32.94
CA SER A 184 18.14 -4.39 -33.62
C SER A 184 18.19 -4.78 -35.12
N SER A 185 18.11 -6.09 -35.39
CA SER A 185 17.64 -6.61 -36.69
C SER A 185 16.11 -6.75 -36.76
N ASP A 186 15.41 -6.76 -35.62
CA ASP A 186 13.94 -6.80 -35.58
C ASP A 186 13.35 -5.38 -35.60
N LYS A 187 13.25 -4.75 -36.77
CA LYS A 187 12.43 -3.55 -36.92
C LYS A 187 10.95 -3.98 -36.86
N ALA A 188 10.22 -3.54 -35.83
CA ALA A 188 8.77 -3.75 -35.74
C ALA A 188 8.10 -3.33 -37.06
N ASN A 189 7.21 -4.17 -37.59
CA ASN A 189 6.52 -3.85 -38.82
C ASN A 189 5.30 -2.98 -38.51
N ILE A 190 4.84 -2.20 -39.48
CA ILE A 190 3.67 -1.34 -39.31
C ILE A 190 2.42 -2.13 -38.90
N GLY A 191 2.30 -3.38 -39.37
CA GLY A 191 1.21 -4.29 -39.05
C GLY A 191 1.10 -4.69 -37.58
N ASP A 192 2.20 -4.62 -36.82
CA ASP A 192 2.20 -4.94 -35.39
C ASP A 192 1.73 -3.75 -34.54
N VAL A 193 1.94 -2.54 -35.04
CA VAL A 193 1.73 -1.28 -34.30
C VAL A 193 0.40 -0.63 -34.64
N GLU A 194 -0.04 -0.74 -35.90
CA GLU A 194 -1.29 -0.17 -36.39
C GLU A 194 -2.53 -0.62 -35.57
N PRO A 195 -2.70 -1.92 -35.24
CA PRO A 195 -3.83 -2.36 -34.42
C PRO A 195 -3.81 -1.71 -33.04
N LEU A 196 -2.63 -1.59 -32.41
CA LEU A 196 -2.47 -1.02 -31.07
C LEU A 196 -2.83 0.46 -31.02
N VAL A 197 -2.42 1.22 -32.03
CA VAL A 197 -2.72 2.66 -32.14
C VAL A 197 -4.22 2.88 -32.32
N LYS A 198 -4.84 2.15 -33.26
CA LYS A 198 -6.27 2.27 -33.54
C LYS A 198 -7.12 1.82 -32.35
N ASP A 199 -6.74 0.72 -31.73
CA ASP A 199 -7.40 0.18 -30.55
C ASP A 199 -7.36 1.17 -29.37
N PHE A 200 -6.17 1.73 -29.08
CA PHE A 200 -6.04 2.77 -28.07
C PHE A 200 -6.92 3.97 -28.38
N ALA A 201 -6.87 4.50 -29.61
CA ALA A 201 -7.64 5.66 -30.04
C ALA A 201 -9.16 5.49 -29.85
N ASN A 202 -9.66 4.28 -30.04
CA ASN A 202 -11.07 3.96 -29.90
C ASN A 202 -11.53 3.76 -28.45
N ARG A 203 -10.66 3.23 -27.58
CA ARG A 203 -11.07 2.75 -26.23
C ARG A 203 -10.57 3.57 -25.06
N TRP A 204 -9.57 4.43 -25.24
CA TRP A 204 -8.86 5.05 -24.11
C TRP A 204 -9.76 5.84 -23.14
N LYS A 205 -10.76 6.59 -23.65
CA LYS A 205 -11.68 7.34 -22.79
C LYS A 205 -12.56 6.43 -21.93
N ALA A 206 -13.15 5.41 -22.56
CA ALA A 206 -14.00 4.44 -21.89
C ALA A 206 -13.19 3.63 -20.86
N ALA A 207 -11.94 3.27 -21.17
CA ALA A 207 -11.04 2.61 -20.23
C ALA A 207 -10.75 3.51 -19.02
N ILE A 208 -10.44 4.79 -19.20
CA ILE A 208 -10.23 5.73 -18.09
C ILE A 208 -11.48 5.83 -17.20
N GLU A 209 -12.67 5.89 -17.78
CA GLU A 209 -13.93 5.92 -17.03
C GLU A 209 -14.17 4.63 -16.22
N LEU A 210 -13.88 3.47 -16.81
CA LEU A 210 -13.97 2.18 -16.11
C LEU A 210 -12.96 2.09 -14.97
N MET A 211 -11.71 2.49 -15.19
CA MET A 211 -10.67 2.54 -14.16
C MET A 211 -11.07 3.46 -13.01
N HIS A 212 -11.63 4.64 -13.32
CA HIS A 212 -12.14 5.58 -12.33
C HIS A 212 -13.24 4.96 -11.47
N LYS A 213 -14.22 4.31 -12.11
CA LYS A 213 -15.30 3.61 -11.40
C LYS A 213 -14.77 2.50 -10.50
N ASP A 214 -13.84 1.68 -11.01
CA ASP A 214 -13.24 0.57 -10.27
C ASP A 214 -12.50 1.07 -9.02
N VAL A 215 -11.75 2.17 -9.14
CA VAL A 215 -11.07 2.83 -8.00
C VAL A 215 -12.08 3.33 -6.96
N ILE A 216 -13.15 4.02 -7.37
CA ILE A 216 -14.19 4.52 -6.44
C ILE A 216 -14.80 3.37 -5.64
N THR A 217 -15.09 2.25 -6.29
CA THR A 217 -15.77 1.13 -5.64
C THR A 217 -14.85 0.26 -4.81
N SER A 218 -13.54 0.27 -5.10
CA SER A 218 -12.57 -0.64 -4.49
C SER A 218 -11.88 -0.06 -3.25
N PHE A 219 -11.72 1.27 -3.17
CA PHE A 219 -10.95 1.91 -2.11
C PHE A 219 -11.83 2.79 -1.22
N SER A 220 -11.88 2.46 0.08
CA SER A 220 -12.74 3.15 1.05
C SER A 220 -12.25 4.56 1.39
N ASN A 221 -10.94 4.77 1.36
CA ASN A 221 -10.33 6.06 1.58
C ASN A 221 -10.22 6.82 0.25
N PHE A 222 -10.96 7.91 0.20
CA PHE A 222 -11.02 8.79 -0.95
C PHE A 222 -9.65 9.34 -1.39
N LEU A 223 -8.82 9.80 -0.45
CA LEU A 223 -7.51 10.37 -0.76
C LEU A 223 -6.59 9.29 -1.36
N CYS A 224 -6.62 8.09 -0.78
CA CYS A 224 -5.88 6.94 -1.30
C CYS A 224 -6.34 6.57 -2.72
N GLY A 225 -7.66 6.49 -2.95
CA GLY A 225 -8.23 6.24 -4.28
C GLY A 225 -7.79 7.26 -5.32
N MET A 226 -7.77 8.55 -4.98
CA MET A 226 -7.27 9.59 -5.89
C MET A 226 -5.80 9.42 -6.24
N GLU A 227 -4.94 9.10 -5.27
CA GLU A 227 -3.52 8.85 -5.51
C GLU A 227 -3.30 7.63 -6.41
N ILE A 228 -4.07 6.56 -6.20
CA ILE A 228 -4.03 5.35 -7.02
C ILE A 228 -4.45 5.65 -8.45
N LEU A 229 -5.56 6.36 -8.66
CA LEU A 229 -6.00 6.72 -10.01
C LEU A 229 -4.96 7.61 -10.69
N LYS A 230 -4.41 8.60 -9.98
CA LYS A 230 -3.35 9.46 -10.51
C LYS A 230 -2.13 8.65 -10.94
N ALA A 231 -1.71 7.68 -10.13
CA ALA A 231 -0.61 6.78 -10.47
C ALA A 231 -0.92 5.94 -11.72
N ALA A 232 -2.14 5.39 -11.82
CA ALA A 232 -2.57 4.60 -12.97
C ALA A 232 -2.59 5.43 -14.27
N LEU A 233 -3.15 6.64 -14.22
CA LEU A 233 -3.23 7.55 -15.37
C LEU A 233 -1.86 8.08 -15.79
N THR A 234 -0.96 8.34 -14.83
CA THR A 234 0.42 8.71 -15.12
C THR A 234 1.14 7.57 -15.84
N GLN A 235 0.98 6.34 -15.36
CA GLN A 235 1.59 5.17 -15.97
C GLN A 235 1.02 4.85 -17.37
N LEU A 236 -0.30 5.02 -17.57
CA LEU A 236 -0.94 4.94 -18.89
C LEU A 236 -0.30 5.93 -19.87
N LEU A 237 -0.11 7.18 -19.44
CA LEU A 237 0.52 8.20 -20.26
C LEU A 237 1.97 7.85 -20.62
N LEU A 238 2.72 7.26 -19.70
CA LEU A 238 4.09 6.79 -19.96
C LEU A 238 4.11 5.68 -21.00
N TYR A 239 3.23 4.68 -20.88
CA TYR A 239 3.10 3.61 -21.87
C TYR A 239 2.72 4.15 -23.24
N TYR A 240 1.72 5.04 -23.30
CA TYR A 240 1.29 5.65 -24.55
C TYR A 240 2.39 6.51 -25.19
N THR A 241 3.12 7.31 -24.40
CA THR A 241 4.25 8.11 -24.90
C THR A 241 5.30 7.21 -25.56
N ARG A 242 5.67 6.10 -24.91
CA ARG A 242 6.60 5.11 -25.49
C ARG A 242 6.06 4.47 -26.77
N LEU A 243 4.76 4.16 -26.84
CA LEU A 243 4.13 3.68 -28.08
C LEU A 243 4.31 4.71 -29.20
N THR A 244 4.04 6.00 -28.93
CA THR A 244 4.20 7.05 -29.95
C THR A 244 5.65 7.21 -30.42
N GLU A 245 6.63 7.01 -29.53
CA GLU A 245 8.05 6.99 -29.90
C GLU A 245 8.40 5.77 -30.77
N CYS A 246 7.82 4.60 -30.47
CA CYS A 246 8.00 3.41 -31.30
C CYS A 246 7.42 3.63 -32.71
N VAL A 247 6.22 4.21 -32.83
CA VAL A 247 5.58 4.54 -34.12
C VAL A 247 6.50 5.41 -34.98
N LYS A 248 7.19 6.40 -34.39
CA LYS A 248 8.12 7.29 -35.11
C LYS A 248 9.35 6.56 -35.66
N ARG A 249 9.75 5.43 -35.06
CA ARG A 249 10.92 4.63 -35.47
C ARG A 249 10.58 3.55 -36.50
N VAL A 250 9.30 3.24 -36.70
CA VAL A 250 8.82 2.20 -37.63
C VAL A 250 8.77 2.74 -39.06
N ASN A 251 9.27 1.95 -40.01
CA ASN A 251 9.19 2.28 -41.43
C ASN A 251 7.71 2.37 -41.86
N GLY A 252 7.30 3.52 -42.40
CA GLY A 252 5.90 3.78 -42.76
C GLY A 252 4.99 4.23 -41.61
N GLY A 253 5.51 4.31 -40.38
CA GLY A 253 4.72 4.70 -39.19
C GLY A 253 4.10 6.10 -39.27
N SER A 254 4.61 6.99 -40.14
CA SER A 254 4.03 8.32 -40.38
C SER A 254 2.56 8.28 -40.82
N VAL A 255 2.13 7.19 -41.47
CA VAL A 255 0.73 6.99 -41.88
C VAL A 255 -0.22 6.87 -40.68
N LEU A 256 0.30 6.38 -39.54
CA LEU A 256 -0.47 6.19 -38.30
C LEU A 256 -0.60 7.48 -37.48
N ASN A 257 0.10 8.56 -37.84
CA ASN A 257 0.04 9.83 -37.09
C ASN A 257 -1.38 10.42 -37.03
N LYS A 258 -2.23 10.12 -38.02
CA LYS A 258 -3.63 10.55 -38.05
C LYS A 258 -4.50 9.85 -37.00
N ASP A 259 -4.11 8.63 -36.60
CA ASP A 259 -4.83 7.78 -35.65
C ASP A 259 -4.29 7.96 -34.22
N LEU A 260 -3.16 8.66 -34.05
CA LEU A 260 -2.60 8.99 -32.75
C LEU A 260 -3.47 10.02 -32.02
N VAL A 261 -3.87 9.68 -30.80
CA VAL A 261 -4.47 10.60 -29.84
C VAL A 261 -3.40 11.60 -29.36
N SER A 262 -3.75 12.88 -29.33
CA SER A 262 -2.82 13.90 -28.82
C SER A 262 -2.58 13.72 -27.32
N ILE A 263 -1.32 13.86 -26.88
CA ILE A 263 -0.96 13.83 -25.46
C ILE A 263 -1.75 14.88 -24.66
N SER A 264 -1.98 16.05 -25.25
CA SER A 264 -2.78 17.13 -24.65
C SER A 264 -4.23 16.69 -24.38
N SER A 265 -4.84 15.92 -25.28
CA SER A 265 -6.20 15.37 -25.10
C SER A 265 -6.26 14.38 -23.94
N ILE A 266 -5.26 13.50 -23.83
CA ILE A 266 -5.15 12.54 -22.73
C ILE A 266 -4.97 13.29 -21.41
N LEU A 267 -4.05 14.26 -21.34
CA LEU A 267 -3.83 15.09 -20.16
C LEU A 267 -5.08 15.87 -19.74
N TYR A 268 -5.85 16.39 -20.70
CA TYR A 268 -7.10 17.08 -20.41
C TYR A 268 -8.12 16.15 -19.75
N GLU A 269 -8.29 14.93 -20.29
CA GLU A 269 -9.19 13.93 -19.72
C GLU A 269 -8.71 13.47 -18.33
N ILE A 270 -7.42 13.23 -18.15
CA ILE A 270 -6.82 12.90 -16.83
C ILE A 270 -7.14 14.00 -15.81
N LYS A 271 -7.01 15.28 -16.19
CA LYS A 271 -7.31 16.43 -15.32
C LYS A 271 -8.79 16.53 -14.96
N LYS A 272 -9.70 16.06 -15.82
CA LYS A 272 -11.13 16.01 -15.51
C LYS A 272 -11.36 15.06 -14.34
N TYR A 273 -10.84 13.83 -14.42
CA TYR A 273 -11.01 12.85 -13.37
C TYR A 273 -10.28 13.20 -12.08
N SER A 274 -9.13 13.88 -12.14
CA SER A 274 -8.49 14.40 -10.92
C SER A 274 -9.28 15.50 -10.19
N ARG A 275 -10.30 16.08 -10.84
CA ARG A 275 -11.16 17.16 -10.29
C ARG A 275 -12.58 16.71 -9.95
N THR A 276 -12.99 15.53 -10.41
CA THR A 276 -14.39 15.04 -10.31
C THR A 276 -14.57 13.99 -9.21
N PHE A 277 -13.57 13.86 -8.34
CA PHE A 277 -13.64 13.08 -7.11
C PHE A 277 -14.04 14.03 -5.98
#